data_AF-A0A3R9M519-F1
#
_entry.id   AF-A0A3R9M519-F1
#
_cell.length_a   1.000
_cell.length_b   1.000
_cell.length_c   1.000
_cell.angle_alpha   90.00
_cell.angle_beta   90.00
_cell.angle_gamma   90.00
#
_symmetry.space_group_name_H-M   'P 1'
#
loop_
_entity.id
_entity.type
_entity.pdbx_description
1 polymer ?
#
loop_
_entity_poly.entity_id
_entity_poly.type
_entity_poly.pdbx_seq_one_letter_code
_entity_poly.pdbx_strand_id
1 'polypeptide(L)'
;MKRLKKKHQLILIVIACILVSYLGLRYYLKPGWFDWGNTYYPVYNYKVKHIQPKKKVIKDLNIEFVHKENEELLQGQEWTEGILSNWDEYNEQQILHVTFTDGSKSDIPLREPIGIGPSFSNNLLNDSIYQKLSFRFPEFKSPNIKETRKVIDRLLFLYAGDTLYQVPEASSEISYQLKNPKTGEMQTYYEYGNKPDFSWTPIFFTSSKEPSDNELDFFEDYQKRSRGNYWDRYYHNLYNNRLTHKSHRSYSRIFYSDDLTNLPLSVSTTGSQFKMTITHSYIVERIDNKDYKVKSTSKTYTDKNKAEYITEVLNQI
;
A
#
# COMPACT_ATOMS: atom_id res chain seq x y z
N MET A 1 60.95 36.58 -9.51
CA MET A 1 60.37 35.21 -9.35
C MET A 1 59.42 35.05 -8.15
N LYS A 2 59.74 35.51 -6.91
CA LYS A 2 58.84 35.35 -5.73
C LYS A 2 57.44 36.00 -5.86
N ARG A 3 57.33 37.19 -6.47
CA ARG A 3 56.04 37.88 -6.71
C ARG A 3 55.13 37.16 -7.72
N LEU A 4 55.71 36.55 -8.76
CA LEU A 4 54.96 35.78 -9.76
C LEU A 4 54.37 34.50 -9.13
N LYS A 5 55.18 33.78 -8.33
CA LYS A 5 54.72 32.60 -7.55
C LYS A 5 53.57 32.93 -6.60
N LYS A 6 53.61 34.08 -5.89
CA LYS A 6 52.49 34.53 -5.02
C LYS A 6 51.20 34.84 -5.80
N LYS A 7 51.30 35.46 -6.99
CA LYS A 7 50.13 35.72 -7.86
C LYS A 7 49.51 34.42 -8.37
N HIS A 8 50.31 33.46 -8.82
CA HIS A 8 49.81 32.15 -9.24
C HIS A 8 49.17 31.37 -8.09
N GLN A 9 49.74 31.42 -6.88
CA GLN A 9 49.14 30.83 -5.68
C GLN A 9 47.78 31.47 -5.36
N LEU A 10 47.65 32.79 -5.45
CA LEU A 10 46.38 33.49 -5.24
C LEU A 10 45.32 33.05 -6.26
N ILE A 11 45.68 32.95 -7.54
CA ILE A 11 44.79 32.49 -8.61
C ILE A 11 44.32 31.05 -8.35
N LEU A 12 45.22 30.15 -7.95
CA LEU A 12 44.87 28.76 -7.60
C LEU A 12 43.91 28.70 -6.40
N ILE A 13 44.10 29.54 -5.39
CA ILE A 13 43.18 29.64 -4.23
C ILE A 13 41.79 30.10 -4.70
N VAL A 14 41.71 31.13 -5.55
CA VAL A 14 40.43 31.61 -6.08
C VAL A 14 39.71 30.52 -6.88
N ILE A 15 40.43 29.80 -7.75
CA ILE A 15 39.87 28.68 -8.52
C ILE A 15 39.37 27.58 -7.57
N ALA A 16 40.15 27.23 -6.54
CA ALA A 16 39.74 26.25 -5.54
C ALA A 16 38.48 26.68 -4.79
N CYS A 17 38.38 27.95 -4.37
CA CYS A 17 37.19 28.50 -3.72
C CYS A 17 35.95 28.43 -4.64
N ILE A 18 36.11 28.75 -5.93
CA ILE A 18 35.01 28.66 -6.91
C ILE A 18 34.57 27.20 -7.07
N LEU A 19 35.52 26.27 -7.20
CA LEU A 19 35.21 24.84 -7.32
C LEU A 19 34.50 24.31 -6.07
N VAL A 20 34.98 24.63 -4.87
CA VAL A 20 34.34 24.21 -3.61
C VAL A 20 32.94 24.83 -3.49
N SER A 21 32.77 26.10 -3.85
CA SER A 21 31.46 26.78 -3.83
C SER A 21 30.49 26.14 -4.83
N TYR A 22 30.96 25.83 -6.04
CA TYR A 22 30.18 25.13 -7.05
C TYR A 22 29.75 23.74 -6.58
N LEU A 23 30.67 22.95 -6.01
CA LEU A 23 30.35 21.62 -5.46
C LEU A 23 29.37 21.70 -4.29
N GLY A 24 29.56 22.67 -3.38
CA GLY A 24 28.66 22.92 -2.27
C GLY A 24 27.24 23.27 -2.73
N LEU A 25 27.11 24.20 -3.68
CA LEU A 25 25.82 24.58 -4.25
C LEU A 25 25.17 23.41 -4.99
N ARG A 26 25.93 22.70 -5.83
CA ARG A 26 25.42 21.62 -6.69
C ARG A 26 24.99 20.39 -5.91
N TYR A 27 25.65 20.05 -4.80
CA TYR A 27 25.39 18.78 -4.12
C TYR A 27 24.77 18.92 -2.72
N TYR A 28 24.89 20.08 -2.07
CA TYR A 28 24.48 20.24 -0.66
C TYR A 28 23.36 21.25 -0.43
N LEU A 29 23.25 22.30 -1.25
CA LEU A 29 22.33 23.41 -0.97
C LEU A 29 21.21 23.55 -1.99
N LYS A 30 21.52 23.57 -3.29
CA LYS A 30 20.57 23.84 -4.38
C LYS A 30 20.88 22.99 -5.61
N PRO A 31 20.82 21.65 -5.51
CA PRO A 31 21.05 20.75 -6.65
C PRO A 31 20.16 21.07 -7.86
N GLY A 32 18.91 21.48 -7.64
CA GLY A 32 17.98 21.88 -8.71
C GLY A 32 18.37 23.11 -9.53
N TRP A 33 19.41 23.86 -9.16
CA TRP A 33 19.99 24.91 -10.03
C TRP A 33 20.85 24.34 -11.16
N PHE A 34 21.32 23.10 -11.00
CA PHE A 34 22.21 22.40 -11.92
C PHE A 34 21.57 21.17 -12.57
N ASP A 35 20.35 20.83 -12.16
CA ASP A 35 19.50 19.81 -12.75
C ASP A 35 18.17 20.45 -13.19
N TRP A 36 18.04 20.65 -14.49
CA TRP A 36 16.86 21.28 -15.08
C TRP A 36 15.67 20.33 -15.23
N GLY A 37 15.89 19.02 -15.12
CA GLY A 37 14.85 18.01 -15.27
C GLY A 37 14.04 17.78 -13.99
N ASN A 38 14.57 18.13 -12.81
CA ASN A 38 13.92 17.83 -11.54
C ASN A 38 13.82 19.03 -10.58
N THR A 39 12.75 19.06 -9.79
CA THR A 39 12.61 19.86 -8.58
C THR A 39 13.16 19.08 -7.39
N TYR A 40 13.84 19.77 -6.47
CA TYR A 40 14.47 19.17 -5.29
C TYR A 40 13.84 19.70 -4.01
N TYR A 41 13.38 18.79 -3.17
CA TYR A 41 12.75 19.05 -1.88
C TYR A 41 13.69 18.67 -0.75
N PRO A 42 13.84 19.55 0.26
CA PRO A 42 14.53 19.18 1.48
C PRO A 42 13.77 18.05 2.18
N VAL A 43 14.52 17.04 2.58
CA VAL A 43 13.99 15.90 3.34
C VAL A 43 14.28 16.12 4.81
N TYR A 44 13.26 16.00 5.64
CA TYR A 44 13.34 16.16 7.09
C TYR A 44 13.16 14.82 7.79
N ASN A 45 13.72 14.68 8.99
CA ASN A 45 13.51 13.52 9.86
C ASN A 45 13.74 12.16 9.19
N TYR A 46 14.69 12.11 8.23
CA TYR A 46 15.04 10.90 7.50
C TYR A 46 15.59 9.82 8.44
N LYS A 47 14.97 8.64 8.40
CA LYS A 47 15.35 7.49 9.22
C LYS A 47 15.29 6.22 8.38
N VAL A 48 16.28 5.36 8.56
CA VAL A 48 16.31 4.00 8.01
C VAL A 48 16.28 3.04 9.18
N LYS A 49 15.36 2.08 9.14
CA LYS A 49 15.24 1.03 10.15
C LYS A 49 15.16 -0.33 9.49
N HIS A 50 15.69 -1.35 10.15
CA HIS A 50 15.45 -2.72 9.74
C HIS A 50 13.97 -3.08 9.95
N ILE A 51 13.34 -3.72 8.97
CA ILE A 51 11.92 -4.06 9.06
C ILE A 51 11.73 -5.18 10.06
N GLN A 52 10.76 -4.99 10.95
CA GLN A 52 10.16 -6.07 11.73
C GLN A 52 8.74 -6.30 11.18
N PRO A 53 8.35 -7.55 10.90
CA PRO A 53 6.99 -7.88 10.46
C PRO A 53 5.93 -7.27 11.39
N LYS A 54 5.09 -6.36 10.89
CA LYS A 54 3.91 -5.93 11.62
C LYS A 54 2.90 -7.07 11.63
N LYS A 55 2.25 -7.27 12.78
CA LYS A 55 1.27 -8.33 13.00
C LYS A 55 0.08 -7.73 13.73
N LYS A 56 -1.12 -8.13 13.35
CA LYS A 56 -2.34 -7.79 14.10
C LYS A 56 -3.27 -8.99 14.17
N VAL A 57 -3.90 -9.14 15.34
CA VAL A 57 -4.87 -10.21 15.61
C VAL A 57 -6.25 -9.73 15.20
N ILE A 58 -6.91 -10.52 14.37
CA ILE A 58 -8.26 -10.30 13.87
C ILE A 58 -9.25 -10.40 15.02
N LYS A 59 -10.17 -9.43 15.10
CA LYS A 59 -11.32 -9.45 16.00
C LYS A 59 -12.61 -9.75 15.23
N ASP A 60 -12.85 -9.04 14.14
CA ASP A 60 -14.02 -9.18 13.28
C ASP A 60 -13.61 -9.14 11.81
N LEU A 61 -14.30 -9.93 10.98
CA LEU A 61 -14.08 -10.07 9.55
C LEU A 61 -15.36 -9.79 8.79
N ASN A 62 -15.25 -9.03 7.69
CA ASN A 62 -16.29 -8.91 6.68
C ASN A 62 -15.65 -9.01 5.30
N ILE A 63 -16.16 -9.89 4.45
CA ILE A 63 -15.82 -9.91 3.02
C ILE A 63 -16.98 -9.33 2.23
N GLU A 64 -16.71 -8.23 1.55
CA GLU A 64 -17.65 -7.57 0.64
C GLU A 64 -17.43 -8.08 -0.79
N PHE A 65 -18.48 -8.67 -1.36
CA PHE A 65 -18.60 -9.01 -2.77
C PHE A 65 -19.39 -7.92 -3.47
N VAL A 66 -18.73 -7.21 -4.39
CA VAL A 66 -19.37 -6.16 -5.18
C VAL A 66 -19.75 -6.72 -6.55
N HIS A 67 -21.03 -6.61 -6.89
CA HIS A 67 -21.65 -7.12 -8.11
C HIS A 67 -21.99 -5.95 -9.03
N LYS A 68 -21.84 -6.14 -10.34
CA LYS A 68 -22.08 -5.08 -11.32
C LYS A 68 -23.58 -4.91 -11.62
N GLU A 69 -23.94 -3.79 -12.22
CA GLU A 69 -25.33 -3.36 -12.53
C GLU A 69 -26.17 -4.41 -13.29
N ASN A 70 -25.53 -5.34 -14.01
CA ASN A 70 -26.20 -6.35 -14.84
C ASN A 70 -26.42 -7.71 -14.14
N GLU A 71 -26.07 -7.84 -12.86
CA GLU A 71 -26.23 -9.08 -12.11
C GLU A 71 -27.57 -9.10 -11.36
N GLU A 72 -28.24 -10.26 -11.35
CA GLU A 72 -29.53 -10.39 -10.67
C GLU A 72 -29.36 -10.28 -9.15
N LEU A 73 -30.22 -9.46 -8.52
CA LEU A 73 -30.30 -9.38 -7.07
C LEU A 73 -30.73 -10.72 -6.48
N LEU A 74 -30.07 -11.13 -5.40
CA LEU A 74 -30.52 -12.28 -4.61
C LEU A 74 -31.96 -12.04 -4.10
N GLN A 75 -32.88 -12.89 -4.52
CA GLN A 75 -34.29 -12.77 -4.15
C GLN A 75 -34.53 -13.13 -2.68
N GLY A 76 -35.51 -12.46 -2.05
CA GLY A 76 -35.95 -12.77 -0.68
C GLY A 76 -35.08 -12.19 0.43
N GLN A 77 -34.23 -11.20 0.15
CA GLN A 77 -33.42 -10.49 1.15
C GLN A 77 -33.84 -9.03 1.30
N GLU A 78 -33.64 -8.46 2.49
CA GLU A 78 -33.78 -7.03 2.73
C GLU A 78 -32.51 -6.29 2.29
N TRP A 79 -32.69 -5.24 1.49
CA TRP A 79 -31.59 -4.48 0.90
C TRP A 79 -31.52 -3.09 1.49
N THR A 80 -30.33 -2.66 1.88
CA THR A 80 -30.05 -1.31 2.34
C THR A 80 -29.33 -0.51 1.26
N GLU A 81 -29.80 0.70 0.96
CA GLU A 81 -29.09 1.62 0.06
C GLU A 81 -27.88 2.23 0.76
N GLY A 82 -26.80 2.42 0.01
CA GLY A 82 -25.57 3.02 0.49
C GLY A 82 -24.75 3.62 -0.64
N ILE A 83 -23.58 4.16 -0.26
CA ILE A 83 -22.57 4.67 -1.18
C ILE A 83 -21.30 3.86 -0.97
N LEU A 84 -20.75 3.35 -2.06
CA LEU A 84 -19.46 2.69 -2.12
C LEU A 84 -18.48 3.61 -2.85
N SER A 85 -17.39 3.98 -2.19
CA SER A 85 -16.40 4.92 -2.72
C SER A 85 -15.08 4.23 -3.10
N ASN A 86 -14.45 4.68 -4.17
CA ASN A 86 -13.13 4.25 -4.68
C ASN A 86 -13.03 2.74 -4.98
N TRP A 87 -14.15 2.12 -5.36
CA TRP A 87 -14.19 0.68 -5.67
C TRP A 87 -13.43 0.31 -6.95
N ASP A 88 -13.49 1.17 -7.97
CA ASP A 88 -12.79 1.02 -9.24
C ASP A 88 -11.27 1.13 -9.09
N GLU A 89 -10.78 1.90 -8.12
CA GLU A 89 -9.35 2.02 -7.81
C GLU A 89 -8.75 0.70 -7.30
N TYR A 90 -9.58 -0.18 -6.74
CA TYR A 90 -9.23 -1.55 -6.41
C TYR A 90 -9.49 -2.52 -7.57
N ASN A 91 -9.55 -2.08 -8.82
CA ASN A 91 -9.89 -2.90 -9.99
C ASN A 91 -11.19 -3.70 -9.83
N GLU A 92 -12.21 -3.11 -9.21
CA GLU A 92 -13.55 -3.70 -9.11
C GLU A 92 -13.60 -5.02 -8.31
N GLN A 93 -12.91 -5.07 -7.17
CA GLN A 93 -12.63 -6.33 -6.45
C GLN A 93 -13.49 -6.58 -5.21
N GLN A 94 -13.40 -7.82 -4.70
CA GLN A 94 -13.78 -8.14 -3.33
C GLN A 94 -12.84 -7.48 -2.33
N ILE A 95 -13.40 -6.93 -1.26
CA ILE A 95 -12.67 -6.24 -0.21
C ILE A 95 -12.85 -7.02 1.10
N LEU A 96 -11.76 -7.26 1.81
CA LEU A 96 -11.79 -7.75 3.18
C LEU A 96 -11.67 -6.58 4.14
N HIS A 97 -12.76 -6.29 4.83
CA HIS A 97 -12.79 -5.36 5.94
C HIS A 97 -12.47 -6.11 7.23
N VAL A 98 -11.42 -5.68 7.92
CA VAL A 98 -10.97 -6.30 9.17
C VAL A 98 -11.01 -5.28 10.29
N THR A 99 -11.57 -5.68 11.42
CA THR A 99 -11.33 -5.00 12.70
C THR A 99 -10.38 -5.83 13.53
N PHE A 100 -9.34 -5.20 14.06
CA PHE A 100 -8.34 -5.85 14.89
C PHE A 100 -8.67 -5.73 16.38
N THR A 101 -8.02 -6.58 17.19
CA THR A 101 -8.18 -6.59 18.65
C THR A 101 -7.73 -5.29 19.32
N ASP A 102 -6.81 -4.55 18.70
CA ASP A 102 -6.37 -3.21 19.13
C ASP A 102 -7.36 -2.09 18.76
N GLY A 103 -8.48 -2.42 18.11
CA GLY A 103 -9.52 -1.49 17.68
C GLY A 103 -9.27 -0.83 16.32
N SER A 104 -8.09 -0.99 15.73
CA SER A 104 -7.80 -0.48 14.39
C SER A 104 -8.56 -1.26 13.31
N LYS A 105 -8.72 -0.65 12.14
CA LYS A 105 -9.43 -1.22 10.99
C LYS A 105 -8.56 -1.17 9.74
N SER A 106 -8.79 -2.08 8.80
CA SER A 106 -8.18 -2.03 7.48
C SER A 106 -9.11 -2.63 6.43
N ASP A 107 -9.09 -2.02 5.26
CA ASP A 107 -9.74 -2.51 4.05
C ASP A 107 -8.64 -3.10 3.15
N ILE A 108 -8.74 -4.40 2.89
CA ILE A 108 -7.71 -5.19 2.20
C ILE A 108 -8.28 -5.70 0.88
N PRO A 109 -7.80 -5.21 -0.26
CA PRO A 109 -8.18 -5.75 -1.56
C PRO A 109 -7.73 -7.20 -1.70
N LEU A 110 -8.64 -8.07 -2.16
CA LEU A 110 -8.39 -9.51 -2.20
C LEU A 110 -7.73 -10.00 -3.47
N ARG A 111 -7.65 -9.19 -4.52
CA ARG A 111 -6.96 -9.56 -5.75
C ARG A 111 -5.94 -8.47 -6.04
N GLU A 112 -4.69 -8.81 -6.25
CA GLU A 112 -3.77 -7.84 -6.86
C GLU A 112 -2.87 -8.60 -7.82
N PRO A 113 -2.63 -8.07 -9.03
CA PRO A 113 -1.65 -8.66 -9.91
C PRO A 113 -0.26 -8.50 -9.25
N ILE A 114 0.34 -9.64 -8.91
CA ILE A 114 1.80 -9.80 -8.84
C ILE A 114 2.49 -8.95 -7.75
N GLY A 115 2.50 -9.47 -6.52
CA GLY A 115 3.65 -9.38 -5.60
C GLY A 115 3.94 -8.06 -4.87
N ILE A 116 3.11 -7.03 -5.00
CA ILE A 116 3.34 -5.70 -4.39
C ILE A 116 2.03 -5.12 -3.91
N GLY A 117 1.91 -4.74 -2.62
CA GLY A 117 0.79 -3.91 -2.14
C GLY A 117 0.06 -4.29 -0.87
N PRO A 118 -1.05 -3.60 -0.55
CA PRO A 118 -1.92 -3.84 0.59
C PRO A 118 -2.77 -5.09 0.54
N SER A 119 -2.47 -5.97 -0.40
CA SER A 119 -3.18 -7.20 -0.66
C SER A 119 -2.42 -8.43 -0.15
N PHE A 120 -3.10 -9.57 -0.23
CA PHE A 120 -2.47 -10.87 0.00
C PHE A 120 -1.70 -11.33 -1.24
N SER A 121 -0.51 -11.90 -1.01
CA SER A 121 0.25 -12.54 -2.08
C SER A 121 -0.15 -14.01 -2.21
N ASN A 122 -0.46 -14.45 -3.43
CA ASN A 122 -0.66 -15.86 -3.77
C ASN A 122 0.53 -16.74 -3.37
N ASN A 123 1.75 -16.20 -3.41
CA ASN A 123 2.95 -16.94 -3.04
C ASN A 123 3.03 -17.17 -1.51
N LEU A 124 2.45 -16.25 -0.73
CA LEU A 124 2.50 -16.29 0.73
C LEU A 124 1.34 -17.08 1.34
N LEU A 125 0.16 -17.03 0.74
CA LEU A 125 -0.97 -17.88 1.12
C LEU A 125 -0.84 -19.24 0.43
N ASN A 126 0.20 -20.01 0.75
CA ASN A 126 0.48 -21.29 0.08
C ASN A 126 -0.50 -22.42 0.48
N ASP A 127 -0.38 -23.57 -0.18
CA ASP A 127 -1.28 -24.71 0.01
C ASP A 127 -1.22 -25.31 1.43
N SER A 128 -0.11 -25.14 2.15
CA SER A 128 -0.02 -25.56 3.56
C SER A 128 -0.91 -24.70 4.46
N ILE A 129 -0.94 -23.38 4.25
CA ILE A 129 -1.86 -22.48 4.97
C ILE A 129 -3.30 -22.82 4.63
N TYR A 130 -3.60 -23.02 3.34
CA TYR A 130 -4.93 -23.41 2.90
C TYR A 130 -5.41 -24.71 3.56
N GLN A 131 -4.58 -25.77 3.57
CA GLN A 131 -4.94 -27.03 4.23
C GLN A 131 -5.26 -26.84 5.72
N LYS A 132 -4.43 -26.08 6.45
CA LYS A 132 -4.67 -25.82 7.88
C LYS A 132 -5.98 -25.08 8.11
N LEU A 133 -6.29 -24.10 7.27
CA LEU A 133 -7.52 -23.33 7.36
C LEU A 133 -8.74 -24.18 6.96
N SER A 134 -8.67 -24.95 5.88
CA SER A 134 -9.77 -25.76 5.38
C SER A 134 -10.15 -26.91 6.32
N PHE A 135 -9.19 -27.47 7.08
CA PHE A 135 -9.49 -28.45 8.14
C PHE A 135 -10.41 -27.92 9.24
N ARG A 136 -10.58 -26.60 9.35
CA ARG A 136 -11.56 -26.00 10.26
C ARG A 136 -13.01 -26.22 9.78
N PHE A 137 -13.23 -26.66 8.55
CA PHE A 137 -14.54 -26.94 7.95
C PHE A 137 -14.57 -28.36 7.35
N PRO A 138 -14.54 -29.42 8.18
CA PRO A 138 -14.43 -30.80 7.71
C PRO A 138 -15.63 -31.29 6.87
N GLU A 139 -16.78 -30.64 7.03
CA GLU A 139 -18.00 -30.95 6.25
C GLU A 139 -17.96 -30.38 4.83
N PHE A 140 -17.09 -29.41 4.56
CA PHE A 140 -16.91 -28.85 3.23
C PHE A 140 -16.14 -29.83 2.35
N LYS A 141 -16.80 -30.37 1.34
CA LYS A 141 -16.20 -31.25 0.32
C LYS A 141 -16.00 -30.44 -0.95
N SER A 142 -14.78 -29.92 -1.15
CA SER A 142 -14.46 -29.14 -2.35
C SER A 142 -14.67 -29.99 -3.62
N PRO A 143 -15.46 -29.53 -4.60
CA PRO A 143 -15.73 -30.28 -5.83
C PRO A 143 -14.52 -30.35 -6.78
N ASN A 144 -13.53 -29.45 -6.66
CA ASN A 144 -12.31 -29.48 -7.48
C ASN A 144 -11.12 -28.76 -6.81
N ILE A 145 -10.25 -29.50 -6.12
CA ILE A 145 -9.06 -28.97 -5.43
C ILE A 145 -8.03 -28.33 -6.41
N LYS A 146 -8.08 -28.70 -7.69
CA LYS A 146 -7.15 -28.16 -8.71
C LYS A 146 -7.50 -26.73 -9.16
N GLU A 147 -8.74 -26.27 -8.95
CA GLU A 147 -9.22 -24.93 -9.35
C GLU A 147 -9.31 -23.93 -8.17
N THR A 148 -9.37 -24.42 -6.92
CA THR A 148 -9.54 -23.63 -5.68
C THR A 148 -8.25 -22.98 -5.16
N ARG A 149 -7.60 -22.19 -6.02
CA ARG A 149 -6.32 -21.50 -5.68
C ARG A 149 -6.44 -19.99 -5.56
N LYS A 150 -7.62 -19.40 -5.70
CA LYS A 150 -7.76 -17.94 -5.62
C LYS A 150 -7.51 -17.47 -4.17
N VAL A 151 -7.03 -16.24 -4.02
CA VAL A 151 -6.82 -15.62 -2.68
C VAL A 151 -8.10 -15.70 -1.86
N ILE A 152 -9.24 -15.34 -2.46
CA ILE A 152 -10.55 -15.35 -1.80
C ILE A 152 -10.88 -16.71 -1.19
N ASP A 153 -10.65 -17.81 -1.91
CA ASP A 153 -10.94 -19.17 -1.45
C ASP A 153 -10.22 -19.46 -0.13
N ARG A 154 -8.98 -18.96 0.03
CA ARG A 154 -8.18 -19.18 1.24
C ARG A 154 -8.68 -18.34 2.41
N LEU A 155 -9.15 -17.13 2.14
CA LEU A 155 -9.55 -16.16 3.17
C LEU A 155 -10.95 -16.44 3.75
N LEU A 156 -11.80 -17.14 3.01
CA LEU A 156 -13.12 -17.56 3.49
C LEU A 156 -13.06 -18.60 4.62
N PHE A 157 -11.89 -19.14 4.91
CA PHE A 157 -11.67 -20.07 6.02
C PHE A 157 -11.07 -19.39 7.27
N LEU A 158 -10.92 -18.05 7.28
CA LEU A 158 -10.37 -17.30 8.40
C LEU A 158 -11.30 -17.27 9.62
N TYR A 159 -10.69 -17.27 10.80
CA TYR A 159 -11.36 -17.18 12.09
C TYR A 159 -11.03 -15.87 12.79
N ALA A 160 -11.93 -15.43 13.67
CA ALA A 160 -11.57 -14.44 14.67
C ALA A 160 -10.45 -15.00 15.56
N GLY A 161 -9.46 -14.17 15.87
CA GLY A 161 -8.23 -14.55 16.57
C GLY A 161 -7.09 -15.00 15.66
N ASP A 162 -7.31 -15.17 14.34
CA ASP A 162 -6.19 -15.35 13.40
C ASP A 162 -5.33 -14.08 13.33
N THR A 163 -4.06 -14.25 12.99
CA THR A 163 -3.12 -13.12 12.91
C THR A 163 -2.80 -12.81 11.46
N LEU A 164 -3.07 -11.58 11.02
CA LEU A 164 -2.53 -11.04 9.77
C LEU A 164 -1.13 -10.50 10.03
N TYR A 165 -0.18 -10.82 9.16
CA TYR A 165 1.17 -10.30 9.28
C TYR A 165 1.79 -9.97 7.92
N GLN A 166 2.62 -8.95 7.93
CA GLN A 166 3.44 -8.58 6.78
C GLN A 166 4.58 -9.59 6.59
N VAL A 167 4.81 -10.01 5.35
CA VAL A 167 6.03 -10.74 4.99
C VAL A 167 6.90 -9.81 4.15
N PRO A 168 7.87 -9.12 4.77
CA PRO A 168 8.71 -8.19 4.05
C PRO A 168 9.69 -8.96 3.15
N GLU A 169 9.64 -8.77 1.82
CA GLU A 169 10.79 -9.07 0.95
C GLU A 169 11.90 -8.03 1.13
N ALA A 170 11.53 -6.83 1.59
CA ALA A 170 12.41 -5.74 1.91
C ALA A 170 13.15 -5.97 3.23
N SER A 171 14.36 -5.40 3.35
CA SER A 171 15.14 -5.45 4.59
C SER A 171 14.99 -4.18 5.43
N SER A 172 14.51 -3.08 4.86
CA SER A 172 14.50 -1.76 5.51
C SER A 172 13.25 -0.93 5.20
N GLU A 173 12.77 -0.24 6.23
CA GLU A 173 11.77 0.81 6.16
C GLU A 173 12.51 2.15 6.19
N ILE A 174 12.18 3.02 5.25
CA ILE A 174 12.72 4.37 5.12
C ILE A 174 11.56 5.31 5.42
N SER A 175 11.67 6.07 6.52
CA SER A 175 10.68 7.09 6.87
C SER A 175 11.31 8.48 6.75
N TYR A 176 10.53 9.42 6.24
CA TYR A 176 11.00 10.78 6.02
C TYR A 176 9.83 11.75 5.95
N GLN A 177 10.13 13.03 6.09
CA GLN A 177 9.11 14.08 5.99
C GLN A 177 9.43 15.05 4.87
N LEU A 178 8.38 15.46 4.17
CA LEU A 178 8.43 16.53 3.19
C LEU A 178 7.49 17.65 3.62
N LYS A 179 7.89 18.88 3.33
CA LYS A 179 7.06 20.06 3.53
C LYS A 179 6.28 20.33 2.26
N ASN A 180 4.96 20.36 2.34
CA ASN A 180 4.11 20.72 1.22
C ASN A 180 4.47 22.16 0.76
N PRO A 181 4.82 22.38 -0.51
CA PRO A 181 5.28 23.69 -0.99
C PRO A 181 4.18 24.75 -1.01
N LYS A 182 2.91 24.34 -1.09
CA LYS A 182 1.72 25.22 -1.14
C LYS A 182 1.18 25.54 0.24
N THR A 183 0.99 24.52 1.09
CA THR A 183 0.37 24.68 2.42
C THR A 183 1.40 24.89 3.53
N GLY A 184 2.64 24.48 3.32
CA GLY A 184 3.69 24.49 4.34
C GLY A 184 3.54 23.40 5.40
N GLU A 185 2.54 22.52 5.29
CA GLU A 185 2.32 21.41 6.21
C GLU A 185 3.38 20.32 6.03
N MET A 186 3.73 19.65 7.12
CA MET A 186 4.68 18.54 7.11
C MET A 186 3.92 17.22 6.98
N GLN A 187 4.31 16.38 6.01
CA GLN A 187 3.78 15.02 5.85
C GLN A 187 4.89 14.00 5.98
N THR A 188 4.61 12.89 6.69
CA THR A 188 5.52 11.75 6.81
C THR A 188 5.22 10.72 5.72
N TYR A 189 6.26 10.20 5.10
CA TYR A 189 6.19 9.19 4.06
C TYR A 189 7.03 7.99 4.45
N TYR A 190 6.62 6.81 3.98
CA TYR A 190 7.27 5.53 4.23
C TYR A 190 7.55 4.82 2.91
N GLU A 191 8.78 4.36 2.73
CA GLU A 191 9.18 3.50 1.62
C GLU A 191 9.80 2.22 2.17
N TYR A 192 9.52 1.09 1.52
CA TYR A 192 10.08 -0.20 1.89
C TYR A 192 11.03 -0.67 0.80
N GLY A 193 12.18 -1.20 1.21
CA GLY A 193 13.18 -1.70 0.26
C GLY A 193 14.44 -2.23 0.92
N ASN A 194 15.51 -2.27 0.14
CA ASN A 194 16.82 -2.55 0.68
C ASN A 194 17.38 -1.36 1.47
N LYS A 195 18.26 -1.67 2.42
CA LYS A 195 19.04 -0.63 3.10
C LYS A 195 19.75 0.22 2.05
N PRO A 196 19.55 1.55 2.06
CA PRO A 196 20.19 2.42 1.09
C PRO A 196 21.68 2.53 1.34
N ASP A 197 22.43 2.82 0.28
CA ASP A 197 23.85 3.10 0.38
C ASP A 197 24.11 4.34 1.21
N PHE A 198 25.29 4.39 1.83
CA PHE A 198 25.74 5.57 2.54
C PHE A 198 25.86 6.77 1.58
N SER A 199 25.26 7.90 1.95
CA SER A 199 25.33 9.15 1.18
C SER A 199 26.19 10.18 1.90
N TRP A 200 27.20 10.69 1.21
CA TRP A 200 28.04 11.81 1.68
C TRP A 200 27.34 13.17 1.53
N THR A 201 26.26 13.23 0.75
CA THR A 201 25.47 14.44 0.52
C THR A 201 24.12 14.35 1.24
N PRO A 202 23.48 15.48 1.56
CA PRO A 202 22.10 15.51 2.01
C PRO A 202 21.19 14.74 1.06
N ILE A 203 20.21 14.05 1.63
CA ILE A 203 19.19 13.36 0.86
C ILE A 203 18.11 14.38 0.50
N PHE A 204 17.76 14.44 -0.77
CA PHE A 204 16.66 15.24 -1.27
C PHE A 204 15.58 14.31 -1.82
N PHE A 205 14.37 14.81 -1.91
CA PHE A 205 13.31 14.19 -2.68
C PHE A 205 13.19 14.93 -4.01
N THR A 206 13.11 14.20 -5.12
CA THR A 206 13.10 14.75 -6.47
C THR A 206 11.79 14.43 -7.16
N SER A 207 11.15 15.46 -7.74
CA SER A 207 10.04 15.34 -8.68
C SER A 207 10.50 15.81 -10.06
N SER A 208 9.97 15.24 -11.14
CA SER A 208 10.25 15.73 -12.50
C SER A 208 9.63 17.13 -12.74
N LYS A 209 10.13 17.84 -13.77
CA LYS A 209 9.61 19.14 -14.28
C LYS A 209 9.03 19.12 -15.72
N GLU A 210 9.10 18.00 -16.43
CA GLU A 210 8.39 17.75 -17.70
C GLU A 210 6.87 18.15 -17.71
N PRO A 211 6.27 18.43 -18.88
CA PRO A 211 4.95 19.08 -19.01
C PRO A 211 3.73 18.31 -18.47
N SER A 212 3.92 17.08 -18.00
CA SER A 212 2.89 16.29 -17.31
C SER A 212 2.96 16.39 -15.79
N ASP A 213 3.80 17.28 -15.23
CA ASP A 213 4.26 17.11 -13.85
C ASP A 213 3.24 17.42 -12.76
N ASN A 214 2.78 16.29 -12.22
CA ASN A 214 1.99 15.99 -11.03
C ASN A 214 2.71 16.31 -9.70
N GLU A 215 3.61 17.29 -9.65
CA GLU A 215 4.31 17.66 -8.40
C GLU A 215 3.31 18.07 -7.32
N LEU A 216 2.38 18.99 -7.68
CA LEU A 216 1.29 19.37 -6.80
C LEU A 216 0.35 18.20 -6.52
N ASP A 217 0.10 17.36 -7.52
CA ASP A 217 -0.74 16.17 -7.35
C ASP A 217 -0.19 15.25 -6.28
N PHE A 218 1.12 14.99 -6.22
CA PHE A 218 1.72 14.17 -5.16
C PHE A 218 1.49 14.76 -3.76
N PHE A 219 1.75 16.06 -3.59
CA PHE A 219 1.59 16.73 -2.29
C PHE A 219 0.13 16.95 -1.89
N GLU A 220 -0.79 17.04 -2.86
CA GLU A 220 -2.24 17.15 -2.63
C GLU A 220 -2.92 15.78 -2.50
N ASP A 221 -2.36 14.70 -3.05
CA ASP A 221 -2.96 13.36 -3.05
C ASP A 221 -3.15 12.81 -1.64
N TYR A 222 -2.14 12.98 -0.78
CA TYR A 222 -2.23 12.63 0.63
C TYR A 222 -3.43 13.30 1.31
N GLN A 223 -3.66 14.59 1.05
CA GLN A 223 -4.77 15.34 1.65
C GLN A 223 -6.12 14.88 1.11
N LYS A 224 -6.14 14.37 -0.12
CA LYS A 224 -7.37 13.90 -0.78
C LYS A 224 -7.79 12.50 -0.35
N ARG A 225 -6.90 11.68 0.27
CA ARG A 225 -7.07 10.32 0.88
C ARG A 225 -7.92 9.28 0.14
N SER A 226 -8.55 9.64 -0.97
CA SER A 226 -9.44 8.77 -1.72
C SER A 226 -8.65 7.64 -2.40
N ARG A 227 -7.38 7.92 -2.75
CA ARG A 227 -6.49 7.06 -3.54
C ARG A 227 -5.78 5.94 -2.77
N GLY A 228 -6.30 5.57 -1.61
CA GLY A 228 -5.64 4.65 -0.67
C GLY A 228 -4.47 5.29 0.10
N ASN A 229 -3.72 4.47 0.82
CA ASN A 229 -2.64 4.92 1.71
C ASN A 229 -1.27 5.09 1.01
N TYR A 230 -1.24 5.25 -0.31
CA TYR A 230 0.02 5.33 -1.05
C TYR A 230 -0.05 6.13 -2.35
N TRP A 231 1.12 6.60 -2.77
CA TRP A 231 1.39 7.07 -4.13
C TRP A 231 2.04 5.96 -4.95
N ASP A 232 1.46 5.59 -6.10
CA ASP A 232 2.03 4.57 -6.99
C ASP A 232 2.97 5.17 -8.04
N ARG A 233 4.25 4.82 -7.99
CA ARG A 233 5.22 5.26 -8.99
C ARG A 233 5.13 4.49 -10.31
N TYR A 234 4.46 3.32 -10.34
CA TYR A 234 4.36 2.51 -11.56
C TYR A 234 3.49 3.19 -12.62
N TYR A 235 2.31 3.68 -12.22
CA TYR A 235 1.36 4.33 -13.12
C TYR A 235 1.72 5.79 -13.44
N HIS A 236 2.57 6.42 -12.61
CA HIS A 236 2.94 7.84 -12.72
C HIS A 236 4.38 8.07 -13.20
N ASN A 237 4.93 7.13 -13.98
CA ASN A 237 6.33 7.02 -14.40
C ASN A 237 7.30 6.67 -13.25
N LEU A 238 7.99 5.53 -13.41
CA LEU A 238 8.94 4.95 -12.44
C LEU A 238 10.12 5.87 -12.05
N TYR A 239 10.29 7.01 -12.72
CA TYR A 239 11.42 7.93 -12.54
C TYR A 239 11.06 9.21 -11.81
N ASN A 240 9.77 9.45 -11.56
CA ASN A 240 9.27 10.65 -10.88
C ASN A 240 9.10 10.36 -9.38
N ASN A 241 9.27 11.37 -8.51
CA ASN A 241 9.06 11.28 -7.06
C ASN A 241 9.91 10.21 -6.35
N ARG A 242 11.17 10.55 -6.06
CA ARG A 242 12.13 9.62 -5.43
C ARG A 242 13.13 10.33 -4.52
N LEU A 243 13.69 9.59 -3.57
CA LEU A 243 14.84 10.06 -2.81
C LEU A 243 16.13 9.97 -3.63
N THR A 244 17.09 10.87 -3.41
CA THR A 244 18.34 10.93 -4.17
C THR A 244 19.33 9.81 -3.86
N HIS A 245 19.13 9.07 -2.76
CA HIS A 245 20.00 7.93 -2.44
C HIS A 245 19.74 6.77 -3.40
N LYS A 246 20.76 5.93 -3.62
CA LYS A 246 20.60 4.71 -4.40
C LYS A 246 19.99 3.62 -3.52
N SER A 247 18.87 3.05 -3.96
CA SER A 247 18.33 1.81 -3.40
C SER A 247 18.21 0.77 -4.51
N HIS A 248 18.72 -0.43 -4.24
CA HIS A 248 18.79 -1.51 -5.24
C HIS A 248 17.45 -2.24 -5.45
N ARG A 249 16.47 -2.07 -4.56
CA ARG A 249 15.13 -2.65 -4.66
C ARG A 249 14.18 -1.93 -3.71
N SER A 250 13.45 -0.94 -4.20
CA SER A 250 12.36 -0.28 -3.48
C SER A 250 11.03 -0.72 -4.08
N TYR A 251 10.01 -1.00 -3.26
CA TYR A 251 8.65 -1.14 -3.77
C TYR A 251 8.27 0.11 -4.57
N SER A 252 7.44 -0.01 -5.60
CA SER A 252 7.04 1.14 -6.43
C SER A 252 6.23 2.19 -5.67
N ARG A 253 5.78 1.91 -4.45
CA ARG A 253 4.86 2.75 -3.69
C ARG A 253 5.56 3.57 -2.60
N ILE A 254 5.05 4.78 -2.39
CA ILE A 254 5.38 5.65 -1.27
C ILE A 254 4.14 5.74 -0.39
N PHE A 255 4.23 5.30 0.86
CA PHE A 255 3.08 5.21 1.75
C PHE A 255 2.97 6.45 2.64
N TYR A 256 1.74 6.84 2.97
CA TYR A 256 1.47 8.04 3.77
C TYR A 256 1.39 7.77 5.27
N SER A 257 1.28 6.51 5.66
CA SER A 257 1.31 6.05 7.04
C SER A 257 2.11 4.75 7.11
N ASP A 258 2.33 4.25 8.32
CA ASP A 258 3.03 3.00 8.57
C ASP A 258 2.05 1.82 8.76
N ASP A 259 0.96 1.77 7.98
CA ASP A 259 -0.09 0.76 8.09
C ASP A 259 0.38 -0.70 7.90
N LEU A 260 -0.35 -1.62 8.55
CA LEU A 260 -0.16 -3.08 8.44
C LEU A 260 -0.25 -3.55 6.99
N THR A 261 -1.05 -2.88 6.18
CA THR A 261 -1.29 -3.24 4.79
C THR A 261 -0.26 -2.59 3.84
N ASN A 262 0.86 -2.04 4.29
CA ASN A 262 1.81 -1.48 3.32
C ASN A 262 2.68 -2.53 2.59
N LEU A 263 2.69 -3.77 3.08
CA LEU A 263 3.49 -4.87 2.55
C LEU A 263 2.63 -6.11 2.34
N PRO A 264 3.07 -7.06 1.48
CA PRO A 264 2.34 -8.30 1.23
C PRO A 264 1.95 -9.03 2.52
N LEU A 265 0.68 -9.40 2.61
CA LEU A 265 0.14 -10.06 3.79
C LEU A 265 0.14 -11.59 3.68
N SER A 266 0.31 -12.23 4.84
CA SER A 266 0.06 -13.65 5.08
C SER A 266 -0.74 -13.82 6.38
N VAL A 267 -1.12 -15.06 6.68
CA VAL A 267 -2.00 -15.42 7.78
C VAL A 267 -1.34 -16.46 8.66
N SER A 268 -1.43 -16.27 9.98
CA SER A 268 -1.16 -17.31 10.96
C SER A 268 -2.48 -17.81 11.56
N THR A 269 -2.65 -19.12 11.61
CA THR A 269 -3.87 -19.81 12.05
C THR A 269 -3.99 -19.86 13.58
N THR A 270 -3.94 -18.71 14.24
CA THR A 270 -3.97 -18.56 15.71
C THR A 270 -5.38 -18.49 16.29
N GLY A 271 -6.39 -18.26 15.46
CA GLY A 271 -7.79 -18.13 15.86
C GLY A 271 -8.47 -19.46 16.08
N SER A 272 -9.53 -19.43 16.88
CA SER A 272 -10.31 -20.60 17.29
C SER A 272 -11.82 -20.42 17.20
N GLN A 273 -12.31 -19.20 16.95
CA GLN A 273 -13.73 -18.90 16.87
C GLN A 273 -14.13 -18.54 15.44
N PHE A 274 -15.11 -19.25 14.89
CA PHE A 274 -15.65 -18.88 13.59
C PHE A 274 -16.58 -17.67 13.77
N LYS A 275 -16.23 -16.58 13.09
CA LYS A 275 -17.08 -15.40 12.94
C LYS A 275 -16.69 -14.68 11.64
N MET A 276 -17.58 -14.73 10.65
CA MET A 276 -17.39 -14.11 9.35
C MET A 276 -18.68 -13.42 8.93
N THR A 277 -18.60 -12.14 8.57
CA THR A 277 -19.70 -11.47 7.86
C THR A 277 -19.43 -11.53 6.37
N ILE A 278 -20.46 -11.81 5.59
CA ILE A 278 -20.43 -11.68 4.14
C ILE A 278 -21.40 -10.57 3.75
N THR A 279 -20.89 -9.60 3.01
CA THR A 279 -21.69 -8.52 2.44
C THR A 279 -21.75 -8.70 0.92
N HIS A 280 -22.95 -8.64 0.36
CA HIS A 280 -23.14 -8.51 -1.09
C HIS A 280 -23.62 -7.10 -1.39
N SER A 281 -22.93 -6.40 -2.27
CA SER A 281 -23.22 -5.02 -2.66
C SER A 281 -23.40 -4.95 -4.17
N TYR A 282 -24.56 -4.52 -4.62
CA TYR A 282 -24.90 -4.40 -6.04
C TYR A 282 -24.87 -2.95 -6.46
N ILE A 283 -24.08 -2.63 -7.47
CA ILE A 283 -24.03 -1.28 -8.03
C ILE A 283 -25.34 -1.02 -8.76
N VAL A 284 -25.96 0.10 -8.43
CA VAL A 284 -27.20 0.58 -9.04
C VAL A 284 -26.90 1.64 -10.09
N GLU A 285 -26.02 2.58 -9.75
CA GLU A 285 -25.57 3.65 -10.63
C GLU A 285 -24.23 4.20 -10.16
N ARG A 286 -23.43 4.68 -11.10
CA ARG A 286 -22.25 5.50 -10.81
C ARG A 286 -22.67 6.96 -10.57
N ILE A 287 -22.35 7.50 -9.41
CA ILE A 287 -22.69 8.88 -9.02
C ILE A 287 -21.66 9.85 -9.61
N ASP A 288 -20.37 9.57 -9.40
CA ASP A 288 -19.26 10.35 -9.96
C ASP A 288 -18.06 9.45 -10.29
N ASN A 289 -16.88 10.04 -10.49
CA ASN A 289 -15.70 9.25 -10.84
C ASN A 289 -15.27 8.25 -9.75
N LYS A 290 -15.75 8.34 -8.51
CA LYS A 290 -15.28 7.52 -7.38
C LYS A 290 -16.41 6.88 -6.58
N ASP A 291 -17.60 7.45 -6.61
CA ASP A 291 -18.72 7.04 -5.78
C ASP A 291 -19.79 6.30 -6.60
N TYR A 292 -20.25 5.19 -6.04
CA TYR A 292 -21.25 4.30 -6.60
C TYR A 292 -22.41 4.17 -5.63
N LYS A 293 -23.63 4.35 -6.12
CA LYS A 293 -24.83 4.00 -5.36
C LYS A 293 -24.96 2.48 -5.36
N VAL A 294 -25.06 1.89 -4.17
CA VAL A 294 -25.16 0.43 -4.02
C VAL A 294 -26.39 0.03 -3.23
N LYS A 295 -26.90 -1.17 -3.50
CA LYS A 295 -27.82 -1.91 -2.63
C LYS A 295 -27.07 -3.07 -1.99
N SER A 296 -27.06 -3.09 -0.66
CA SER A 296 -26.24 -4.05 0.08
C SER A 296 -27.09 -4.90 1.03
N THR A 297 -26.67 -6.13 1.21
CA THR A 297 -27.20 -7.09 2.20
C THR A 297 -26.02 -7.73 2.90
N SER A 298 -26.18 -8.11 4.17
CA SER A 298 -25.11 -8.72 4.94
C SER A 298 -25.63 -9.80 5.87
N LYS A 299 -24.89 -10.91 5.98
CA LYS A 299 -25.17 -12.00 6.90
C LYS A 299 -23.93 -12.36 7.70
N THR A 300 -24.07 -12.45 9.02
CA THR A 300 -23.00 -12.87 9.92
C THR A 300 -23.15 -14.35 10.24
N TYR A 301 -22.08 -15.10 9.99
CA TYR A 301 -21.95 -16.50 10.30
C TYR A 301 -21.02 -16.68 11.51
N THR A 302 -21.37 -17.64 12.34
CA THR A 302 -20.70 -18.00 13.59
C THR A 302 -20.65 -19.52 13.69
N ASP A 303 -20.00 -20.06 14.73
CA ASP A 303 -20.02 -21.50 15.00
C ASP A 303 -21.44 -22.10 15.05
N LYS A 304 -22.47 -21.33 15.43
CA LYS A 304 -23.86 -21.80 15.53
C LYS A 304 -24.54 -22.06 14.19
N ASN A 305 -24.22 -21.28 13.16
CA ASN A 305 -24.83 -21.35 11.82
C ASN A 305 -23.77 -21.63 10.74
N LYS A 306 -22.71 -22.32 11.12
CA LYS A 306 -21.59 -22.66 10.23
C LYS A 306 -21.99 -23.57 9.06
N ALA A 307 -22.98 -24.44 9.24
CA ALA A 307 -23.52 -25.28 8.15
C ALA A 307 -24.20 -24.45 7.05
N GLU A 308 -24.87 -23.35 7.43
CA GLU A 308 -25.43 -22.39 6.46
C GLU A 308 -24.31 -21.72 5.67
N TYR A 309 -23.23 -21.30 6.33
CA TYR A 309 -22.06 -20.72 5.65
C TYR A 309 -21.45 -21.66 4.60
N ILE A 310 -21.37 -22.97 4.91
CA ILE A 310 -20.88 -23.96 3.95
C ILE A 310 -21.78 -23.99 2.70
N THR A 311 -23.10 -24.00 2.89
CA THR A 311 -24.07 -24.13 1.80
C THR A 311 -24.24 -22.84 0.98
N GLU A 312 -24.33 -21.71 1.67
CA GLU A 312 -24.64 -20.40 1.10
C GLU A 312 -23.42 -19.68 0.53
N VAL A 313 -22.23 -19.96 1.06
CA VAL A 313 -21.00 -19.24 0.69
C VAL A 313 -19.96 -20.18 0.10
N LEU A 314 -19.49 -21.17 0.86
CA LEU A 314 -18.36 -22.01 0.41
C LEU A 314 -18.69 -22.89 -0.80
N ASN A 315 -19.91 -23.39 -0.91
CA ASN A 315 -20.36 -24.22 -2.04
C ASN A 315 -20.69 -23.42 -3.30
N GLN A 316 -20.72 -22.08 -3.23
CA GLN A 316 -21.00 -21.22 -4.38
C GLN A 316 -19.74 -20.84 -5.19
N ILE A 317 -18.56 -21.37 -4.79
CA ILE A 317 -17.23 -20.92 -5.26
C ILE A 317 -16.62 -21.89 -6.27
#